data_AF-A0A520LSX9-F1
#
_entry.id   AF-A0A520LSX9-F1
#
_cell.length_a   1.000
_cell.length_b   1.000
_cell.length_c   1.000
_cell.angle_alpha   90.00
_cell.angle_beta   90.00
_cell.angle_gamma   90.00
#
_symmetry.space_group_name_H-M   'P 1'
#
loop_
_entity.id
_entity.type
_entity.pdbx_description
1 polymer ?
#
loop_
_entity_poly.entity_id
_entity_poly.type
_entity_poly.pdbx_seq_one_letter_code
_entity_poly.pdbx_strand_id
1 'polypeptide(L)'
;MPELPEVETSVQAIQEFANQSLESIEIHNPNLRWKVDTAAFKKLHGFKVNKIDRRAKYILLHIEQSQILIHLGMTGTLRIAQKKSNLYKKHDHIEFIFKKGKLIFNDPRRFGSMHLV
;
A
#
# COMPACT_ATOMS: atom_id res chain seq x y z
N MET A 1 13.35 -2.89 -11.05
CA MET A 1 12.49 -1.72 -11.28
C MET A 1 11.26 -2.26 -11.94
N PRO A 2 10.11 -2.30 -11.26
CA PRO A 2 8.87 -2.71 -11.90
C PRO A 2 8.58 -1.76 -13.06
N GLU A 3 8.38 -2.32 -14.25
CA GLU A 3 7.95 -1.57 -15.41
C GLU A 3 6.41 -1.50 -15.42
N LEU A 4 5.85 -0.84 -16.45
CA LEU A 4 4.40 -0.66 -16.55
C LEU A 4 3.61 -1.98 -16.47
N PRO A 5 4.02 -3.08 -17.15
CA PRO A 5 3.30 -4.36 -17.10
C PRO A 5 3.27 -4.98 -15.69
N GLU A 6 4.36 -4.89 -14.94
CA GLU A 6 4.46 -5.45 -13.59
C GLU A 6 3.65 -4.65 -12.58
N VAL A 7 3.61 -3.31 -12.75
CA VAL A 7 2.74 -2.45 -11.95
C VAL A 7 1.27 -2.75 -12.23
N GLU A 8 0.87 -2.93 -13.50
CA GLU A 8 -0.50 -3.35 -13.85
C GLU A 8 -0.82 -4.70 -13.20
N THR A 9 0.08 -5.68 -13.30
CA THR A 9 -0.12 -7.00 -12.69
C THR A 9 -0.29 -6.91 -11.17
N SER A 10 0.49 -6.05 -10.51
CA SER A 10 0.36 -5.78 -9.08
C SER A 10 -1.00 -5.15 -8.73
N VAL A 11 -1.48 -4.20 -9.55
CA VAL A 11 -2.80 -3.57 -9.40
C VAL A 11 -3.92 -4.59 -9.55
N GLN A 12 -3.83 -5.47 -10.55
CA GLN A 12 -4.82 -6.53 -10.78
C GLN A 12 -4.85 -7.51 -9.61
N ALA A 13 -3.69 -7.89 -9.08
CA ALA A 13 -3.60 -8.81 -7.94
C ALA A 13 -4.28 -8.27 -6.67
N ILE A 14 -4.25 -6.95 -6.44
CA ILE A 14 -4.81 -6.32 -5.25
C ILE A 14 -6.23 -5.79 -5.42
N GLN A 15 -6.87 -6.00 -6.59
CA GLN A 15 -8.22 -5.51 -6.87
C GLN A 15 -9.26 -5.99 -5.85
N GLU A 16 -9.03 -7.13 -5.19
CA GLU A 16 -9.94 -7.62 -4.16
C GLU A 16 -10.14 -6.63 -3.00
N PHE A 17 -9.17 -5.74 -2.75
CA PHE A 17 -9.24 -4.70 -1.73
C PHE A 17 -10.01 -3.45 -2.17
N ALA A 18 -10.34 -3.32 -3.46
CA ALA A 18 -11.29 -2.31 -3.90
C ALA A 18 -12.65 -2.53 -3.23
N ASN A 19 -13.34 -1.44 -2.94
CA ASN A 19 -14.58 -1.41 -2.20
C ASN A 19 -14.52 -1.97 -0.77
N GLN A 20 -13.35 -2.12 -0.17
CA GLN A 20 -13.20 -2.49 1.24
C GLN A 20 -12.85 -1.28 2.12
N SER A 21 -13.31 -1.30 3.37
CA SER A 21 -12.91 -0.33 4.38
C SER A 21 -11.56 -0.68 4.98
N LEU A 22 -10.68 0.32 5.07
CA LEU A 22 -9.45 0.26 5.85
C LEU A 22 -9.81 0.23 7.32
N GLU A 23 -9.48 -0.86 7.99
CA GLU A 23 -9.64 -0.96 9.44
C GLU A 23 -8.48 -0.32 10.18
N SER A 24 -7.24 -0.44 9.68
CA SER A 24 -6.12 0.31 10.21
C SER A 24 -4.97 0.36 9.20
N ILE A 25 -4.00 1.22 9.47
CA ILE A 25 -2.74 1.28 8.72
C ILE A 25 -1.60 1.23 9.73
N GLU A 26 -0.84 0.14 9.70
CA GLU A 26 0.33 -0.05 10.56
C GLU A 26 1.58 0.37 9.80
N ILE A 27 2.36 1.29 10.38
CA ILE A 27 3.60 1.77 9.79
C ILE A 27 4.75 1.36 10.72
N HIS A 28 5.48 0.32 10.32
CA HIS A 28 6.63 -0.20 11.05
C HIS A 28 7.87 0.65 10.84
N ASN A 29 8.06 1.17 9.63
CA ASN A 29 9.18 2.05 9.31
C ASN A 29 8.76 3.12 8.30
N PRO A 30 8.67 4.39 8.71
CA PRO A 30 8.27 5.47 7.82
C PRO A 30 9.41 5.94 6.90
N ASN A 31 10.66 5.51 7.12
CA ASN A 31 11.84 5.96 6.38
C ASN A 31 12.01 5.19 5.07
N LEU A 32 11.14 5.49 4.10
CA LEU A 32 11.26 5.06 2.71
C LEU A 32 12.10 6.08 1.90
N ARG A 33 11.91 6.16 0.57
CA ARG A 33 12.60 7.17 -0.27
C ARG A 33 12.36 8.59 0.24
N TRP A 34 11.13 8.83 0.66
CA TRP A 34 10.73 10.00 1.43
C TRP A 34 10.01 9.52 2.68
N LYS A 35 10.14 10.30 3.77
CA LYS A 35 9.49 9.96 5.04
C LYS A 35 7.98 9.99 4.87
N VAL A 36 7.32 8.88 5.20
CA VAL A 36 5.86 8.77 5.12
C VAL A 36 5.22 9.57 6.25
N ASP A 37 4.18 10.33 5.92
CA ASP A 37 3.39 11.08 6.91
C ASP A 37 2.49 10.12 7.69
N THR A 38 3.00 9.63 8.82
CA THR A 38 2.28 8.66 9.64
C THR A 38 0.99 9.22 10.24
N ALA A 39 0.95 10.53 10.52
CA ALA A 39 -0.23 11.16 11.11
C ALA A 39 -1.36 11.26 10.09
N ALA A 40 -1.04 11.62 8.84
CA ALA A 40 -2.01 11.67 7.76
C ALA A 40 -2.59 10.28 7.45
N PHE A 41 -1.75 9.25 7.36
CA PHE A 41 -2.19 7.89 7.06
C PHE A 41 -3.07 7.30 8.17
N LYS A 42 -2.77 7.57 9.45
CA LYS A 42 -3.60 7.11 10.57
C LYS A 42 -5.03 7.67 10.53
N LYS A 43 -5.24 8.86 9.94
CA LYS A 43 -6.58 9.46 9.78
C LYS A 43 -7.46 8.73 8.76
N LEU A 44 -6.88 7.85 7.94
CA LEU A 44 -7.62 7.08 6.94
C LEU A 44 -8.34 5.86 7.53
N HIS A 45 -8.20 5.61 8.83
CA HIS A 45 -8.92 4.57 9.54
C HIS A 45 -10.44 4.71 9.34
N GLY A 46 -11.08 3.62 8.93
CA GLY A 46 -12.52 3.52 8.70
C GLY A 46 -12.96 3.92 7.29
N PHE A 47 -12.12 4.62 6.52
CA PHE A 47 -12.48 5.02 5.16
C PHE A 47 -12.42 3.85 4.18
N LYS A 48 -13.23 3.94 3.13
CA LYS A 48 -13.35 2.93 2.09
C LYS A 48 -12.36 3.22 0.96
N VAL A 49 -11.65 2.20 0.51
CA VAL A 49 -10.93 2.25 -0.78
C VAL A 49 -11.98 2.08 -1.89
N ASN A 50 -12.35 3.17 -2.55
CA ASN A 50 -13.38 3.17 -3.60
C ASN A 50 -12.91 2.44 -4.86
N LYS A 51 -11.65 2.64 -5.24
CA LYS A 51 -11.05 2.13 -6.48
C LYS A 51 -9.57 1.91 -6.29
N ILE A 52 -9.02 0.94 -7.03
CA ILE A 52 -7.58 0.76 -7.18
C ILE A 52 -7.25 0.80 -8.66
N ASP A 53 -6.34 1.68 -9.06
CA ASP A 53 -5.85 1.72 -10.43
C ASP A 53 -4.37 2.13 -10.46
N ARG A 54 -3.85 2.43 -11.65
CA ARG A 54 -2.51 2.98 -11.80
C ARG A 54 -2.47 4.19 -12.71
N ARG A 55 -1.43 4.99 -12.49
CA ARG A 55 -0.99 6.04 -13.40
C ARG A 55 0.50 5.88 -13.63
N ALA A 56 0.87 5.50 -14.85
CA ALA A 56 2.24 5.10 -15.17
C ALA A 56 2.75 4.04 -14.17
N LYS A 57 3.80 4.35 -13.41
CA LYS A 57 4.44 3.45 -12.44
C LYS A 57 3.91 3.58 -11.00
N TYR A 58 2.86 4.38 -10.80
CA TYR A 58 2.21 4.55 -9.50
C TYR A 58 0.95 3.70 -9.41
N ILE A 59 0.78 3.05 -8.27
CA ILE A 59 -0.46 2.41 -7.85
C ILE A 59 -1.25 3.45 -7.03
N LEU A 60 -2.55 3.59 -7.30
CA LEU A 60 -3.41 4.56 -6.64
C LEU A 60 -4.52 3.82 -5.91
N LEU A 61 -4.66 4.08 -4.61
CA LEU A 61 -5.82 3.69 -3.82
C LEU A 61 -6.67 4.95 -3.63
N HIS A 62 -7.85 4.98 -4.23
CA HIS A 62 -8.79 6.11 -4.12
C HIS A 62 -9.60 5.96 -2.83
N ILE A 63 -9.55 6.96 -1.95
CA ILE A 63 -10.17 6.93 -0.62
C ILE A 63 -10.84 8.28 -0.35
N GLU A 64 -12.18 8.31 -0.37
CA GLU A 64 -12.96 9.54 -0.19
C GLU A 64 -12.49 10.66 -1.14
N GLN A 65 -12.04 11.80 -0.62
CA GLN A 65 -11.52 12.94 -1.38
C GLN A 65 -9.99 12.91 -1.52
N SER A 66 -9.34 11.82 -1.14
CA SER A 66 -7.88 11.66 -1.14
C SER A 66 -7.45 10.40 -1.91
N GLN A 67 -6.15 10.32 -2.18
CA GLN A 67 -5.52 9.19 -2.86
C GLN A 67 -4.23 8.80 -2.18
N ILE A 68 -4.04 7.50 -1.93
CA ILE A 68 -2.73 6.97 -1.57
C ILE A 68 -2.00 6.59 -2.86
N LEU A 69 -0.86 7.23 -3.07
CA LEU A 69 0.05 6.93 -4.18
C LEU A 69 1.14 6.01 -3.64
N ILE A 70 1.30 4.86 -4.27
CA ILE A 70 2.37 3.89 -3.97
C ILE A 70 3.26 3.77 -5.19
N HIS A 71 4.56 4.03 -5.01
CA HIS A 71 5.58 3.76 -6.00
C HIS A 71 6.47 2.62 -5.51
N LEU A 72 6.58 1.54 -6.28
CA LEU A 72 7.34 0.35 -5.86
C LEU A 72 8.87 0.56 -5.90
N GLY A 73 9.35 1.60 -6.58
CA GLY A 73 10.78 1.88 -6.67
C GLY A 73 11.50 0.81 -7.49
N MET A 74 12.54 0.19 -6.92
CA MET A 74 13.27 -0.88 -7.62
C MET A 74 12.93 -2.30 -7.16
N THR A 75 12.69 -2.46 -5.85
CA THR A 75 12.53 -3.75 -5.17
C THR A 75 11.28 -3.81 -4.30
N GLY A 76 10.46 -2.76 -4.32
CA GLY A 76 9.20 -2.74 -3.60
C GLY A 76 8.23 -3.75 -4.18
N THR A 77 7.53 -4.45 -3.29
CA THR A 77 6.50 -5.42 -3.64
C THR A 77 5.29 -5.24 -2.74
N LEU A 78 4.14 -5.64 -3.28
CA LEU A 78 2.89 -5.71 -2.53
C LEU A 78 2.55 -7.18 -2.31
N ARG A 79 2.31 -7.53 -1.06
CA ARG A 79 1.97 -8.89 -0.64
C ARG A 79 0.62 -8.90 0.05
N ILE A 80 -0.20 -9.85 -0.34
CA ILE A 80 -1.49 -10.13 0.29
C ILE A 80 -1.27 -11.17 1.38
N ALA A 81 -1.86 -10.94 2.55
CA ALA A 81 -1.83 -11.88 3.65
C ALA A 81 -3.20 -11.93 4.36
N GLN A 82 -3.47 -13.04 5.03
CA GLN A 82 -4.64 -13.13 5.91
C GLN A 82 -4.51 -12.11 7.04
N LYS A 83 -5.64 -11.51 7.43
CA LYS A 83 -5.70 -10.48 8.47
C LYS A 83 -5.02 -10.90 9.79
N LYS A 84 -5.25 -12.15 10.20
CA LYS A 84 -4.68 -12.72 11.45
C LYS A 84 -3.25 -13.25 11.30
N SER A 85 -2.66 -13.19 10.10
CA SER A 85 -1.29 -13.67 9.89
C SER A 85 -0.30 -12.79 10.65
N ASN A 86 0.50 -13.42 11.51
CA ASN A 86 1.60 -12.80 12.23
C ASN A 86 2.94 -12.91 11.49
N LEU A 87 2.93 -13.34 10.22
CA LEU A 87 4.16 -13.45 9.41
C LEU A 87 4.68 -12.06 9.04
N TYR A 88 5.63 -11.58 9.84
CA TYR A 88 6.43 -10.41 9.55
C TYR A 88 7.67 -10.81 8.75
N LYS A 89 7.89 -10.18 7.59
CA LYS A 89 9.14 -10.31 6.84
C LYS A 89 10.01 -9.09 7.08
N LYS A 90 11.32 -9.31 7.10
CA LYS A 90 12.28 -8.20 7.11
C LYS A 90 11.95 -7.26 5.95
N HIS A 91 11.94 -5.95 6.23
CA HIS A 91 11.57 -4.89 5.29
C HIS A 91 10.08 -4.76 4.98
N ASP A 92 9.18 -5.40 5.75
CA ASP A 92 7.77 -5.01 5.78
C ASP A 92 7.66 -3.65 6.48
N HIS A 93 7.30 -2.62 5.72
CA HIS A 93 7.32 -1.23 6.19
C HIS A 93 5.93 -0.72 6.55
N ILE A 94 4.92 -1.08 5.76
CA ILE A 94 3.55 -0.57 5.89
C ILE A 94 2.56 -1.70 5.63
N GLU A 95 1.55 -1.82 6.47
CA GLU A 95 0.44 -2.76 6.34
C GLU A 95 -0.89 -2.01 6.29
N PHE A 96 -1.68 -2.24 5.25
CA PHE A 96 -3.07 -1.80 5.16
C PHE A 96 -3.95 -2.95 5.59
N ILE A 97 -4.66 -2.78 6.70
CA ILE A 97 -5.50 -3.82 7.28
C ILE A 97 -6.93 -3.61 6.84
N PHE A 98 -7.51 -4.66 6.25
CA PHE A 98 -8.91 -4.70 5.83
C PHE A 98 -9.62 -5.87 6.52
N LYS A 99 -10.94 -5.95 6.34
CA LYS A 99 -11.74 -7.04 6.92
C LYS A 99 -11.35 -8.41 6.36
N LYS A 100 -11.12 -8.52 5.04
CA LYS A 100 -10.84 -9.80 4.36
C LYS A 100 -9.36 -10.21 4.39
N GLY A 101 -8.45 -9.29 4.70
CA GLY A 101 -7.02 -9.53 4.62
C GLY A 101 -6.23 -8.27 4.91
N LYS A 102 -4.93 -8.34 4.68
CA LYS A 102 -4.06 -7.18 4.74
C LYS A 102 -3.14 -7.13 3.53
N LEU A 103 -2.85 -5.92 3.09
CA LEU A 103 -1.93 -5.61 2.02
C LEU A 103 -0.65 -5.05 2.62
N ILE A 104 0.48 -5.68 2.33
CA ILE A 104 1.76 -5.38 2.97
C ILE A 104 2.73 -4.87 1.93
N PHE A 105 3.32 -3.71 2.18
CA PHE A 105 4.39 -3.13 1.38
C PHE A 105 5.76 -3.53 1.94
N ASN A 106 6.50 -4.31 1.17
CA ASN A 106 7.87 -4.73 1.48
C ASN A 106 8.85 -4.08 0.51
N ASP A 107 9.91 -3.42 1.01
CA ASP A 107 10.95 -2.86 0.14
C ASP A 107 12.35 -2.91 0.78
N PRO A 108 13.20 -3.89 0.39
CA PRO A 108 14.55 -4.02 0.95
C PRO A 108 15.44 -2.80 0.75
N ARG A 109 15.33 -2.12 -0.40
CA ARG A 109 16.18 -0.97 -0.73
C ARG A 109 15.61 0.37 -0.26
N ARG A 110 14.33 0.40 0.13
CA ARG A 110 13.62 1.60 0.60
C ARG A 110 13.60 2.74 -0.43
N PHE A 111 13.53 2.39 -1.71
CA PHE A 111 13.44 3.35 -2.81
C PHE A 111 12.01 3.52 -3.32
N GLY A 112 11.09 2.69 -2.88
CA GLY A 112 9.67 2.95 -3.02
C GLY A 112 9.24 4.14 -2.17
N SER A 113 8.06 4.65 -2.48
CA SER A 113 7.49 5.79 -1.78
C SER A 113 6.00 5.66 -1.62
N MET A 114 5.49 6.40 -0.64
CA MET A 114 4.08 6.43 -0.32
C MET A 114 3.69 7.85 0.05
N HIS A 115 2.65 8.36 -0.61
CA HIS A 115 2.15 9.72 -0.41
C HIS A 115 0.63 9.70 -0.29
N LEU A 116 0.10 10.60 0.54
CA LEU A 116 -1.31 10.93 0.56
C LEU A 116 -1.47 12.27 -0.14
N VAL A 117 -2.39 12.35 -1.10
CA VAL A 117 -2.77 13.56 -1.83
C VAL A 117 -4.27 13.76 -1.80
#